data_AF-A0A7X7IBB0-F1
#
_entry.id   AF-A0A7X7IBB0-F1
#
_cell.length_a   1.000
_cell.length_b   1.000
_cell.length_c   1.000
_cell.angle_alpha   90.00
_cell.angle_beta   90.00
_cell.angle_gamma   90.00
#
_symmetry.space_group_name_H-M   'P 1'
#
loop_
_entity.id
_entity.type
_entity.pdbx_description
1 polymer ?
#
loop_
_entity_poly.entity_id
_entity_poly.type
_entity_poly.pdbx_seq_one_letter_code
_entity_poly.pdbx_strand_id
1 'polypeptide(L)'
;RDVFAELVHIPGLMRRPALSLEVLLTREEAIWREDGKGSWRRKGRSKADRRLLEVVSSRVFNEPRDFRGLLPPGLAPVFTVPDLVEHTGDPRRLAQKMAYCLREMGVIEVVGKRGRAPEYRVTD
;
A
#
# COMPACT_ATOMS: atom_id res chain seq x y z
N ARG A 1 6.68 -6.66 -1.50
CA ARG A 1 6.10 -5.97 -0.31
C ARG A 1 4.96 -5.09 -0.81
N ASP A 2 3.99 -4.75 0.02
CA ASP A 2 2.92 -3.84 -0.41
C ASP A 2 3.29 -2.37 -0.15
N VAL A 3 2.95 -1.48 -1.09
CA VAL A 3 3.27 -0.05 -1.02
C VAL A 3 2.62 0.64 0.18
N PHE A 4 1.35 0.35 0.48
CA PHE A 4 0.65 0.94 1.61
C PHE A 4 1.12 0.38 2.95
N ALA A 5 1.78 -0.78 2.96
CA ALA A 5 2.41 -1.27 4.17
C ALA A 5 3.57 -0.39 4.65
N GLU A 6 4.26 0.28 3.72
CA GLU A 6 5.41 1.16 3.98
C GLU A 6 4.97 2.65 4.04
N LEU A 7 4.06 3.09 3.15
CA LEU A 7 3.59 4.48 3.06
C LEU A 7 2.97 5.03 4.36
N VAL A 8 2.41 4.16 5.20
CA VAL A 8 1.85 4.54 6.50
C VAL A 8 2.83 5.28 7.41
N HIS A 9 4.13 5.15 7.17
CA HIS A 9 5.17 5.84 7.94
C HIS A 9 5.42 7.28 7.49
N ILE A 10 5.06 7.62 6.25
CA ILE A 10 5.36 8.93 5.63
C ILE A 10 4.21 9.49 4.77
N PRO A 11 2.92 9.28 5.08
CA PRO A 11 1.86 9.60 4.13
C PRO A 11 1.74 11.10 3.86
N GLY A 12 1.96 11.94 4.88
CA GLY A 12 1.96 13.39 4.72
C GLY A 12 3.15 13.96 3.96
N LEU A 13 4.25 13.20 3.83
CA LEU A 13 5.43 13.63 3.09
C LEU A 13 5.13 13.74 1.58
N MET A 14 4.22 12.90 1.07
CA MET A 14 3.78 12.95 -0.34
C MET A 14 3.08 14.25 -0.73
N ARG A 15 2.68 15.09 0.23
CA ARG A 15 2.12 16.43 -0.05
C ARG A 15 3.19 17.49 -0.32
N ARG A 16 4.48 17.16 -0.26
CA ARG A 16 5.58 18.11 -0.47
C ARG A 16 5.84 18.26 -1.98
N PRO A 17 5.79 19.48 -2.55
CA PRO A 17 5.92 19.68 -4.01
C PRO A 17 7.25 19.25 -4.65
N ALA A 18 8.30 19.08 -3.86
CA ALA A 18 9.64 18.70 -4.33
C ALA A 18 9.98 17.23 -4.05
N LEU A 19 8.97 16.39 -3.80
CA LEU A 19 9.13 14.97 -3.51
C LEU A 19 8.31 14.14 -4.49
N SER A 20 8.98 13.22 -5.18
CA SER A 20 8.36 12.15 -5.95
C SER A 20 8.64 10.79 -5.31
N LEU A 21 7.72 9.84 -5.50
CA LEU A 21 7.89 8.44 -5.13
C LEU A 21 7.85 7.59 -6.39
N GLU A 22 8.88 6.79 -6.62
CA GLU A 22 8.86 5.74 -7.62
C GLU A 22 8.66 4.38 -6.94
N VAL A 23 7.63 3.66 -7.35
CA VAL A 23 7.32 2.32 -6.86
C VAL A 23 7.70 1.32 -7.93
N LEU A 24 8.58 0.39 -7.58
CA LEU A 24 9.05 -0.67 -8.45
C LEU A 24 8.37 -1.99 -8.12
N LEU A 25 7.82 -2.66 -9.13
CA LEU A 25 7.47 -4.07 -9.05
C LEU A 25 8.70 -4.87 -9.44
N THR A 26 9.23 -5.67 -8.51
CA THR A 26 10.48 -6.40 -8.70
C THR A 26 10.28 -7.90 -8.56
N ARG A 27 11.03 -8.66 -9.35
CA ARG A 27 11.25 -10.09 -9.13
C ARG A 27 12.58 -10.26 -8.41
N GLU A 28 12.53 -10.91 -7.24
CA GLU A 28 13.69 -11.11 -6.37
C GLU A 28 13.83 -12.59 -6.02
N GLU A 29 15.07 -13.06 -5.90
CA GLU A 29 15.40 -14.35 -5.31
C GLU A 29 15.83 -14.16 -3.85
N ALA A 30 15.31 -14.99 -2.94
CA ALA A 30 15.73 -15.00 -1.54
C ALA A 30 16.83 -16.04 -1.33
N ILE A 31 17.97 -15.60 -0.81
CA ILE A 31 19.10 -16.48 -0.48
C ILE A 31 18.96 -16.90 0.99
N TRP A 32 18.90 -18.21 1.21
CA TRP A 32 18.71 -18.80 2.53
C TRP A 32 20.00 -19.42 3.05
N ARG A 33 20.16 -19.41 4.38
CA ARG A 33 21.27 -20.05 5.08
C ARG A 33 20.76 -20.95 6.18
N GLU A 34 21.38 -22.12 6.29
CA GLU A 34 21.12 -23.09 7.37
C GLU A 34 22.05 -22.82 8.55
N ASP A 35 21.78 -21.77 9.30
CA ASP A 35 22.65 -21.31 10.41
C ASP A 35 22.02 -21.48 11.80
N GLY A 36 20.83 -22.08 11.88
CA GLY A 36 20.09 -22.25 13.13
C GLY A 36 19.47 -20.96 13.68
N LYS A 37 19.65 -19.80 13.01
CA LYS A 37 19.17 -18.49 13.48
C LYS A 37 17.77 -18.14 12.98
N GLY A 38 17.19 -18.99 12.14
CA GLY A 38 15.81 -18.85 11.67
C GLY A 38 14.77 -19.15 12.74
N SER A 39 13.56 -18.59 12.58
CA SER A 39 12.43 -18.92 13.45
C SER A 39 12.03 -20.40 13.35
N TRP A 40 11.33 -20.92 14.36
CA TRP A 40 10.83 -22.31 14.37
C TRP A 40 10.04 -22.67 13.11
N ARG A 41 9.16 -21.77 12.63
CA ARG A 41 8.41 -21.95 11.38
C ARG A 41 9.32 -22.10 10.14
N ARG A 42 10.54 -21.57 10.20
CA ARG A 42 11.55 -21.66 9.12
C ARG A 42 12.57 -22.77 9.35
N LYS A 43 12.37 -23.61 10.39
CA LYS A 43 13.25 -24.73 10.77
C LYS A 43 14.71 -24.30 10.95
N GLY A 44 14.94 -23.18 11.63
CA GLY A 44 16.30 -22.67 11.88
C GLY A 44 16.97 -22.01 10.68
N ARG A 45 16.35 -21.96 9.49
CA ARG A 45 16.92 -21.28 8.32
C ARG A 45 16.68 -19.78 8.36
N SER A 46 17.74 -18.99 8.21
CA SER A 46 17.68 -17.53 8.12
C SER A 46 17.74 -17.07 6.66
N LYS A 47 17.17 -15.90 6.36
CA LYS A 47 17.41 -15.23 5.08
C LYS A 47 18.75 -14.53 5.19
N ALA A 48 19.72 -14.94 4.39
CA ALA A 48 21.05 -14.33 4.36
C ALA A 48 21.05 -13.06 3.50
N ASP A 49 20.36 -13.11 2.37
CA ASP A 49 20.34 -12.00 1.41
C ASP A 49 19.14 -12.11 0.46
N ARG A 50 19.00 -11.13 -0.43
CA ARG A 50 18.12 -11.16 -1.60
C ARG A 50 18.86 -10.65 -2.83
N ARG A 51 18.59 -11.27 -3.97
CA ARG A 51 19.11 -10.83 -5.26
C ARG A 51 17.96 -10.26 -6.10
N LEU A 52 18.09 -9.01 -6.52
CA LEU A 52 17.20 -8.43 -7.53
C LEU A 52 17.47 -9.13 -8.86
N LEU A 53 16.46 -9.81 -9.39
CA LEU A 53 16.54 -10.47 -10.69
C LEU A 53 16.08 -9.53 -11.81
N GLU A 54 15.02 -8.77 -11.56
CA GLU A 54 14.37 -7.95 -12.57
C GLU A 54 13.50 -6.86 -11.94
N VAL A 55 13.45 -5.69 -12.62
CA VAL A 55 12.40 -4.69 -12.42
C VAL A 55 11.33 -4.94 -13.47
N VAL A 56 10.19 -5.47 -13.03
CA VAL A 56 9.06 -5.85 -13.90
C VAL A 56 8.31 -4.63 -14.38
N SER A 57 8.11 -3.64 -13.51
CA SER A 57 7.51 -2.36 -13.88
C SER A 57 7.88 -1.27 -12.88
N SER A 58 7.71 -0.02 -13.29
CA SER A 58 7.83 1.15 -12.43
C SER A 58 6.60 2.04 -12.55
N ARG A 59 6.29 2.76 -11.47
CA ARG A 59 5.27 3.80 -11.46
C ARG A 59 5.75 4.96 -10.60
N VAL A 60 5.78 6.16 -11.21
CA VAL A 60 6.15 7.39 -10.52
C VAL A 60 4.89 8.12 -10.05
N PHE A 61 4.94 8.62 -8.82
CA PHE A 61 3.96 9.49 -8.20
C PHE A 61 4.66 10.81 -7.86
N ASN A 62 4.33 11.88 -8.55
CA ASN A 62 4.92 13.21 -8.37
C ASN A 62 4.14 14.06 -7.38
N GLU A 63 2.88 13.71 -7.15
CA GLU A 63 1.97 14.47 -6.30
C GLU A 63 0.86 13.59 -5.74
N PRO A 64 0.14 14.05 -4.68
CA PRO A 64 -0.91 13.25 -4.05
C PRO A 64 -1.97 12.71 -5.02
N ARG A 65 -2.41 13.50 -6.01
CA ARG A 65 -3.48 13.07 -6.93
C ARG A 65 -3.09 11.86 -7.79
N ASP A 66 -1.81 11.60 -8.01
CA ASP A 66 -1.34 10.43 -8.77
C ASP A 66 -1.73 9.11 -8.08
N PHE A 67 -1.89 9.13 -6.75
CA PHE A 67 -2.31 7.99 -5.96
C PHE A 67 -3.79 7.65 -6.14
N ARG A 68 -4.61 8.51 -6.78
CA ARG A 68 -6.01 8.19 -7.16
C ARG A 68 -6.07 6.91 -7.98
N GLY A 69 -5.11 6.71 -8.88
CA GLY A 69 -5.04 5.51 -9.71
C GLY A 69 -4.56 4.24 -8.99
N LEU A 70 -4.45 4.25 -7.66
CA LEU A 70 -4.33 3.05 -6.82
C LEU A 70 -5.67 2.62 -6.21
N LEU A 71 -6.72 3.42 -6.33
CA LEU A 71 -8.07 2.99 -5.97
C LEU A 71 -8.55 1.93 -6.98
N PRO A 72 -9.20 0.84 -6.52
CA PRO A 72 -9.73 -0.16 -7.43
C PRO A 72 -10.86 0.43 -8.31
N PRO A 73 -10.97 -0.01 -9.57
CA PRO A 73 -12.07 0.40 -10.43
C PRO A 73 -13.41 -0.15 -9.89
N GLY A 74 -14.52 0.50 -10.24
CA GLY A 74 -15.86 0.03 -9.88
C GLY A 74 -16.37 0.47 -8.51
N LEU A 75 -15.55 1.16 -7.70
CA LEU A 75 -16.01 1.76 -6.45
C LEU A 75 -17.16 2.74 -6.69
N ALA A 76 -18.16 2.68 -5.81
CA ALA A 76 -19.20 3.69 -5.75
C ALA A 76 -18.59 5.08 -5.42
N PRO A 77 -19.26 6.20 -5.80
CA PRO A 77 -18.77 7.55 -5.50
C PRO A 77 -18.51 7.80 -4.02
N VAL A 78 -19.26 7.13 -3.14
CA VAL A 78 -19.03 7.10 -1.70
C VAL A 78 -18.83 5.66 -1.27
N PHE A 79 -17.67 5.37 -0.67
CA PHE A 79 -17.25 4.00 -0.35
C PHE A 79 -16.64 3.92 1.04
N THR A 80 -16.45 2.71 1.52
CA THR A 80 -15.92 2.38 2.84
C THR A 80 -14.74 1.41 2.69
N VAL A 81 -14.00 1.19 3.79
CA VAL A 81 -12.97 0.13 3.83
C VAL A 81 -13.51 -1.26 3.47
N PRO A 82 -14.69 -1.70 3.96
CA PRO A 82 -15.33 -2.91 3.45
C PRO A 82 -15.43 -2.98 1.93
N ASP A 83 -15.86 -1.90 1.27
CA ASP A 83 -15.97 -1.85 -0.19
C ASP A 83 -14.59 -1.99 -0.86
N LEU A 84 -13.54 -1.36 -0.30
CA LEU A 84 -12.16 -1.55 -0.77
C LEU A 84 -11.72 -3.02 -0.69
N VAL A 85 -12.03 -3.70 0.41
CA VAL A 85 -11.68 -5.13 0.59
C VAL A 85 -12.37 -5.99 -0.46
N GLU A 86 -13.65 -5.73 -0.74
CA GLU A 86 -14.42 -6.46 -1.75
C GLU A 86 -13.83 -6.29 -3.16
N HIS A 87 -13.42 -5.07 -3.52
CA HIS A 87 -12.92 -4.78 -4.87
C HIS A 87 -11.45 -5.18 -5.09
N THR A 88 -10.64 -5.22 -4.03
CA THR A 88 -9.21 -5.57 -4.12
C THR A 88 -8.93 -7.04 -3.80
N GLY A 89 -9.78 -7.67 -2.98
CA GLY A 89 -9.48 -8.97 -2.36
C GLY A 89 -8.41 -8.90 -1.27
N ASP A 90 -7.91 -7.71 -0.93
CA ASP A 90 -6.83 -7.54 0.03
C ASP A 90 -7.29 -7.74 1.47
N PRO A 91 -6.39 -8.15 2.39
CA PRO A 91 -6.70 -8.21 3.80
C PRO A 91 -7.17 -6.84 4.31
N ARG A 92 -8.23 -6.82 5.14
CA ARG A 92 -8.79 -5.58 5.73
C ARG A 92 -7.75 -4.61 6.27
N ARG A 93 -6.70 -5.12 6.92
CA ARG A 93 -5.62 -4.30 7.47
C ARG A 93 -4.91 -3.49 6.38
N LEU A 94 -4.75 -4.04 5.19
CA LEU A 94 -4.12 -3.36 4.06
C LEU A 94 -5.06 -2.28 3.48
N ALA A 95 -6.33 -2.61 3.26
CA ALA A 95 -7.34 -1.65 2.83
C ALA A 95 -7.49 -0.46 3.81
N GLN A 96 -7.37 -0.71 5.12
CA GLN A 96 -7.34 0.36 6.12
C GLN A 96 -6.11 1.27 5.97
N LYS A 97 -4.93 0.70 5.71
CA LYS A 97 -3.71 1.47 5.47
C LYS A 97 -3.80 2.29 4.18
N MET A 98 -4.39 1.72 3.12
CA MET A 98 -4.70 2.43 1.89
C MET A 98 -5.59 3.65 2.17
N ALA A 99 -6.74 3.44 2.80
CA ALA A 99 -7.67 4.52 3.14
C ALA A 99 -7.00 5.59 4.02
N TYR A 100 -6.23 5.17 5.04
CA TYR A 100 -5.47 6.10 5.88
C TYR A 100 -4.47 6.93 5.08
N CYS A 101 -3.60 6.30 4.27
CA CYS A 101 -2.60 7.01 3.49
C CYS A 101 -3.23 7.99 2.51
N LEU A 102 -4.23 7.54 1.74
CA LEU A 102 -4.92 8.39 0.76
C LEU A 102 -5.63 9.56 1.44
N ARG A 103 -6.23 9.34 2.63
CA ARG A 103 -6.85 10.41 3.40
C ARG A 103 -5.83 11.43 3.89
N GLU A 104 -4.74 10.97 4.49
CA GLU A 104 -3.66 11.86 4.92
C GLU A 104 -3.08 12.63 3.72
N MET A 105 -3.00 12.02 2.55
CA MET A 105 -2.53 12.69 1.33
C MET A 105 -3.54 13.72 0.77
N GLY A 106 -4.79 13.75 1.27
CA GLY A 106 -5.86 14.60 0.74
C GLY A 106 -6.45 14.09 -0.57
N VAL A 107 -6.24 12.82 -0.89
CA VAL A 107 -6.74 12.17 -2.11
C VAL A 107 -8.19 11.72 -1.94
N ILE A 108 -8.53 11.33 -0.70
CA ILE A 108 -9.88 11.01 -0.29
C ILE A 108 -10.20 11.77 0.98
N GLU A 109 -11.48 12.04 1.22
CA GLU A 109 -11.96 12.72 2.42
C GLU A 109 -13.06 11.91 3.10
N VAL A 110 -13.24 12.11 4.41
CA VAL A 110 -14.35 11.48 5.14
C VAL A 110 -15.60 12.35 4.97
N VAL A 111 -16.67 11.76 4.44
CA VAL A 111 -17.92 12.45 4.12
C VAL A 111 -19.10 12.01 4.98
N GLY A 112 -18.90 10.98 5.82
CA GLY A 112 -19.96 10.41 6.63
C GLY A 112 -19.55 9.11 7.30
N LYS A 113 -20.55 8.28 7.60
CA LYS A 113 -20.34 6.94 8.16
C LYS A 113 -21.48 5.98 7.76
N ARG A 114 -21.12 4.75 7.43
CA ARG A 114 -22.02 3.61 7.25
C ARG A 114 -21.91 2.70 8.47
N GLY A 115 -22.87 2.82 9.38
CA GLY A 115 -22.77 2.21 10.71
C GLY A 115 -21.57 2.76 11.48
N ARG A 116 -20.57 1.91 11.73
CA ARG A 116 -19.31 2.30 12.41
C ARG A 116 -18.16 2.59 11.44
N ALA A 117 -18.33 2.31 10.15
CA ALA A 117 -17.29 2.54 9.15
C ALA A 117 -17.36 3.99 8.64
N PRO A 118 -16.24 4.74 8.60
CA PRO A 118 -16.20 6.01 7.88
C PRO A 118 -16.51 5.80 6.41
N GLU A 119 -17.28 6.72 5.84
CA GLU A 119 -17.49 6.81 4.40
C GLU A 119 -16.52 7.82 3.81
N TYR A 120 -15.93 7.45 2.68
CA TYR A 120 -14.94 8.22 1.96
C TYR A 120 -15.46 8.59 0.58
N ARG A 121 -14.97 9.71 0.05
CA ARG A 121 -15.10 10.12 -1.35
C ARG A 121 -13.74 10.56 -1.85
N VAL A 122 -13.48 10.40 -3.15
CA VAL A 122 -12.32 11.02 -3.82
C VAL A 122 -12.51 12.54 -3.81
N THR A 123 -11.51 13.27 -3.35
CA THR A 123 -11.50 14.74 -3.42
C THR A 123 -11.33 15.16 -4.88
N ASP A 124 -11.95 16.28 -5.30
CA ASP A 124 -11.83 16.81 -6.67
C ASP A 124 -10.38 17.20 -7.03
#